data_AF-K2MP65-F1
#
_entry.id   AF-K2MP65-F1
#
_cell.length_a   1.000
_cell.length_b   1.000
_cell.length_c   1.000
_cell.angle_alpha   90.00
_cell.angle_beta   90.00
_cell.angle_gamma   90.00
#
_symmetry.space_group_name_H-M   'P 1'
#
loop_
_entity.id
_entity.type
_entity.pdbx_description
1 polymer ?
#
loop_
_entity_poly.entity_id
_entity_poly.type
_entity_poly.pdbx_seq_one_letter_code
_entity_poly.pdbx_strand_id
1 'polypeptide(L)'
;MARDGVRIVVQNVSLQNGAVLYVMGGGALRGAVAAGSDEDGPVELSVCDVEALNGALVLTGTFPAGSVLTVTDSLLVAARPTPLVYLPGSRSSLYAPVLVLSGLRLVRSVLVVSGVALVTVVTGGRTVVVDGAVLELVGGGVALDAAVFGGDVALYASARVVALGGAVLSVSGSQVYAAHGLVFDSGVEANASAVVVSDNVGALTNGALLVLRGSASFASGSWLLVRGNSISGRLLSVPSHPRRADIVQSTLTLHGNAGSGLVVMDGTVALGNAGGKFVVGCLTLNGRALQPMDYRSAGIIGEFRPVACGVCDADVSCFAAATRAMSVS
;
A
#
# COMPACT_ATOMS: atom_id res chain seq x y z
N MET A 1 12.09 17.56 29.07
CA MET A 1 11.28 18.48 28.23
C MET A 1 10.05 17.70 27.82
N ALA A 2 8.87 18.13 28.26
CA ALA A 2 7.62 17.50 27.82
C ALA A 2 7.55 17.64 26.29
N ARG A 3 7.31 16.54 25.56
CA ARG A 3 6.94 16.66 24.15
C ARG A 3 5.55 17.29 24.16
N ASP A 4 5.42 18.52 23.67
CA ASP A 4 4.14 19.20 23.47
C ASP A 4 3.35 18.53 22.32
N GLY A 5 3.08 17.23 22.46
CA GLY A 5 2.38 16.41 21.48
C GLY A 5 0.94 16.12 21.89
N VAL A 6 0.08 15.91 20.90
CA VAL A 6 -1.32 15.54 21.13
C VAL A 6 -1.46 14.02 21.05
N ARG A 7 -2.06 13.41 22.07
CA ARG A 7 -2.38 11.98 22.08
C ARG A 7 -3.89 11.77 21.98
N ILE A 8 -4.33 11.05 20.95
CA ILE A 8 -5.72 10.69 20.70
C ILE A 8 -5.82 9.16 20.77
N VAL A 9 -6.65 8.66 21.70
CA VAL A 9 -6.88 7.23 21.86
C VAL A 9 -8.37 6.95 21.67
N VAL A 10 -8.69 6.05 20.74
CA VAL A 10 -10.02 5.52 20.47
C VAL A 10 -9.96 4.03 20.72
N GLN A 11 -10.56 3.56 21.81
CA GLN A 11 -10.48 2.15 22.21
C GLN A 11 -11.85 1.61 22.59
N ASN A 12 -12.17 0.38 22.18
CA ASN A 12 -13.44 -0.29 22.49
C ASN A 12 -14.67 0.51 22.03
N VAL A 13 -14.62 1.00 20.80
CA VAL A 13 -15.68 1.86 20.23
C VAL A 13 -16.42 1.12 19.12
N SER A 14 -17.75 1.21 19.14
CA SER A 14 -18.61 0.74 18.06
C SER A 14 -19.15 1.93 17.25
N LEU A 15 -18.78 2.01 15.97
CA LEU A 15 -19.30 2.98 15.01
C LEU A 15 -20.59 2.42 14.40
N GLN A 16 -21.74 2.93 14.86
CA GLN A 16 -23.07 2.49 14.43
C GLN A 16 -23.74 3.48 13.49
N ASN A 17 -24.77 3.03 12.78
CA ASN A 17 -25.64 3.88 11.96
C ASN A 17 -24.92 4.76 10.93
N GLY A 18 -23.84 4.24 10.34
CA GLY A 18 -23.08 5.02 9.36
C GLY A 18 -22.08 6.00 9.96
N ALA A 19 -21.75 5.88 11.25
CA ALA A 19 -20.77 6.76 11.89
C ALA A 19 -19.39 6.64 11.23
N VAL A 20 -18.75 7.79 11.04
CA VAL A 20 -17.43 7.90 10.42
C VAL A 20 -16.50 8.61 11.38
N LEU A 21 -15.37 7.99 11.69
CA LEU A 21 -14.31 8.61 12.47
C LEU A 21 -13.39 9.39 11.53
N TYR A 22 -13.43 10.71 11.61
CA TYR A 22 -12.55 11.60 10.87
C TYR A 22 -11.39 12.05 11.76
N VAL A 23 -10.16 11.81 11.31
CA VAL A 23 -8.96 12.41 11.88
C VAL A 23 -8.29 13.26 10.82
N MET A 24 -8.22 14.57 11.08
CA MET A 24 -7.76 15.56 10.13
C MET A 24 -6.47 16.21 10.63
N GLY A 25 -5.40 16.12 9.83
CA GLY A 25 -4.16 16.83 10.06
C GLY A 25 -4.30 18.34 9.79
N GLY A 26 -3.62 19.16 10.59
CA GLY A 26 -3.80 20.63 10.64
C GLY A 26 -3.60 21.35 9.30
N GLY A 27 -2.79 20.81 8.39
CA GLY A 27 -2.56 21.40 7.07
C GLY A 27 -3.77 21.41 6.12
N ALA A 28 -4.90 20.79 6.48
CA ALA A 28 -6.11 20.75 5.66
C ALA A 28 -6.95 22.04 5.69
N LEU A 29 -6.76 22.93 6.67
CA LEU A 29 -7.52 24.18 6.79
C LEU A 29 -6.94 25.28 5.88
N ARG A 30 -7.22 25.20 4.57
CA ARG A 30 -7.03 26.30 3.62
C ARG A 30 -7.93 27.50 3.99
N GLY A 31 -7.49 28.32 4.93
CA GLY A 31 -8.22 29.49 5.39
C GLY A 31 -7.58 30.20 6.59
N ALA A 32 -6.79 29.48 7.39
CA ALA A 32 -5.88 30.11 8.33
C ALA A 32 -4.53 30.29 7.62
N VAL A 33 -4.10 31.53 7.44
CA VAL A 33 -2.69 31.84 7.31
C VAL A 33 -2.06 31.50 8.66
N ALA A 34 -1.81 30.21 8.90
CA ALA A 34 -0.85 29.82 9.91
C ALA A 34 0.51 30.16 9.28
N ALA A 35 0.97 31.37 9.60
CA ALA A 35 2.38 31.71 9.54
C ALA A 35 3.16 30.51 10.07
N GLY A 36 4.20 30.08 9.35
CA GLY A 36 4.94 28.85 9.62
C GLY A 36 5.38 28.72 11.07
N SER A 37 4.55 28.07 11.87
CA SER A 37 4.90 27.54 13.17
C SER A 37 4.91 26.03 13.01
N ASP A 38 6.11 25.47 12.84
CA ASP A 38 6.46 24.09 13.19
C ASP A 38 6.28 23.83 14.71
N GLU A 39 5.26 24.45 15.33
CA GLU A 39 5.00 24.42 16.77
C GLU A 39 3.85 23.47 17.15
N ASP A 40 3.24 22.80 16.18
CA ASP A 40 2.39 21.64 16.49
C ASP A 40 3.31 20.44 16.71
N GLY A 41 3.44 20.01 17.97
CA GLY A 41 4.19 18.81 18.30
C GLY A 41 3.57 17.53 17.71
N PRO A 42 4.28 16.40 17.80
CA PRO A 42 3.87 15.16 17.14
C PRO A 42 2.52 14.67 17.66
N VAL A 43 1.71 14.12 16.76
CA VAL A 43 0.42 13.50 17.11
C VAL A 43 0.61 11.99 17.26
N GLU A 44 0.15 11.44 18.38
CA GLU A 44 0.00 10.00 18.57
C GLU A 44 -1.49 9.66 18.47
N LEU A 45 -1.89 9.02 17.38
CA LEU A 45 -3.23 8.45 17.21
C LEU A 45 -3.17 6.94 17.45
N SER A 46 -4.00 6.44 18.36
CA SER A 46 -4.20 5.02 18.58
C SER A 46 -5.69 4.68 18.45
N VAL A 47 -6.03 3.90 17.44
CA VAL A 47 -7.36 3.34 17.21
C VAL A 47 -7.25 1.83 17.42
N CYS A 48 -7.86 1.30 18.46
CA CYS A 48 -7.76 -0.11 18.82
C CYS A 48 -9.13 -0.67 19.20
N ASP A 49 -9.41 -1.94 18.93
CA ASP A 49 -10.69 -2.59 19.27
C ASP A 49 -11.91 -1.77 18.78
N VAL A 50 -11.83 -1.23 17.55
CA VAL A 50 -12.93 -0.48 16.95
C VAL A 50 -13.72 -1.38 16.01
N GLU A 51 -15.03 -1.42 16.21
CA GLU A 51 -15.97 -2.12 15.35
C GLU A 51 -16.80 -1.12 14.56
N ALA A 52 -16.79 -1.21 13.23
CA ALA A 52 -17.60 -0.35 12.38
C ALA A 52 -18.47 -1.19 11.46
N LEU A 53 -19.79 -1.03 11.55
CA LEU A 53 -20.74 -1.64 10.63
C LEU A 53 -21.41 -0.55 9.79
N ASN A 54 -21.09 -0.55 8.50
CA ASN A 54 -21.35 0.55 7.57
C ASN A 54 -20.73 1.88 8.04
N GLY A 55 -19.72 1.84 8.91
CA GLY A 55 -18.93 3.01 9.27
C GLY A 55 -17.61 3.05 8.48
N ALA A 56 -16.85 4.12 8.67
CA ALA A 56 -15.53 4.26 8.06
C ALA A 56 -14.55 5.00 8.98
N LEU A 57 -13.27 4.73 8.80
CA LEU A 57 -12.17 5.53 9.33
C LEU A 57 -11.58 6.37 8.20
N VAL A 58 -11.47 7.67 8.42
CA VAL A 58 -10.94 8.62 7.44
C VAL A 58 -9.76 9.38 8.03
N LEU A 59 -8.60 9.23 7.40
CA LEU A 59 -7.40 10.02 7.68
C LEU A 59 -7.18 11.00 6.53
N THR A 60 -7.06 12.29 6.84
CA THR A 60 -6.92 13.33 5.81
C THR A 60 -6.01 14.47 6.25
N GLY A 61 -5.45 15.18 5.28
CA GLY A 61 -4.61 16.35 5.52
C GLY A 61 -3.14 16.03 5.84
N THR A 62 -2.44 17.02 6.38
CA THR A 62 -1.01 16.92 6.71
C THR A 62 -0.84 16.71 8.21
N PHE A 63 -0.19 15.60 8.60
CA PHE A 63 0.15 15.34 9.99
C PHE A 63 1.50 15.97 10.35
N PRO A 64 1.67 16.55 11.56
CA PRO A 64 2.94 17.09 12.03
C PRO A 64 4.05 16.05 11.97
N ALA A 65 5.30 16.52 11.88
CA ALA A 65 6.41 15.61 11.69
C ALA A 65 6.71 14.77 12.94
N GLY A 66 7.00 13.49 12.75
CA GLY A 66 7.17 12.56 13.88
C GLY A 66 5.87 12.03 14.47
N SER A 67 4.73 12.23 13.79
CA SER A 67 3.44 11.67 14.22
C SER A 67 3.39 10.16 14.01
N VAL A 68 2.70 9.48 14.91
CA VAL A 68 2.51 8.02 14.90
C VAL A 68 1.01 7.74 14.90
N LEU A 69 0.52 7.17 13.81
CA LEU A 69 -0.88 6.80 13.64
C LEU A 69 -0.98 5.28 13.62
N THR A 70 -1.78 4.71 14.53
CA THR A 70 -1.95 3.26 14.66
C THR A 70 -3.43 2.90 14.62
N VAL A 71 -3.75 1.87 13.84
CA VAL A 71 -5.06 1.23 13.80
C VAL A 71 -4.83 -0.26 14.01
N THR A 72 -5.26 -0.79 15.15
CA THR A 72 -4.97 -2.18 15.54
C THR A 72 -6.24 -2.93 15.92
N ASP A 73 -6.23 -4.24 15.72
CA ASP A 73 -7.22 -5.18 16.29
C ASP A 73 -8.68 -4.74 16.08
N SER A 74 -8.98 -4.18 14.92
CA SER A 74 -10.26 -3.54 14.61
C SER A 74 -11.01 -4.29 13.50
N LEU A 75 -12.34 -4.20 13.50
CA LEU A 75 -13.21 -4.83 12.51
C LEU A 75 -14.05 -3.76 11.81
N LEU A 76 -13.73 -3.47 10.55
CA LEU A 76 -14.46 -2.49 9.75
C LEU A 76 -15.15 -3.20 8.58
N VAL A 77 -16.49 -3.20 8.60
CA VAL A 77 -17.33 -3.89 7.62
C VAL A 77 -18.31 -2.92 6.99
N ALA A 78 -18.38 -2.90 5.66
CA ALA A 78 -19.38 -2.15 4.91
C ALA A 78 -20.27 -3.06 4.07
N ALA A 79 -21.57 -3.03 4.33
CA ALA A 79 -22.59 -3.70 3.52
C ALA A 79 -23.38 -2.72 2.64
N ARG A 80 -23.20 -1.41 2.83
CA ARG A 80 -23.84 -0.33 2.09
C ARG A 80 -22.89 0.88 2.03
N PRO A 81 -23.03 1.76 1.01
CA PRO A 81 -22.33 3.04 0.96
C PRO A 81 -22.57 3.92 2.20
N THR A 82 -21.50 4.54 2.70
CA THR A 82 -21.54 5.49 3.83
C THR A 82 -21.23 6.90 3.34
N PRO A 83 -22.09 7.89 3.60
CA PRO A 83 -21.83 9.27 3.19
C PRO A 83 -20.58 9.83 3.86
N LEU A 84 -19.59 10.26 3.06
CA LEU A 84 -18.37 10.89 3.55
C LEU A 84 -18.53 12.42 3.61
N VAL A 85 -19.31 12.91 4.59
CA VAL A 85 -19.76 14.31 4.68
C VAL A 85 -18.62 15.34 4.68
N TYR A 86 -17.47 15.03 5.30
CA TYR A 86 -16.31 15.92 5.35
C TYR A 86 -15.32 15.74 4.18
N LEU A 87 -15.68 14.97 3.15
CA LEU A 87 -14.93 14.85 1.89
C LEU A 87 -15.81 15.21 0.68
N PRO A 88 -16.31 16.46 0.59
CA PRO A 88 -17.16 16.87 -0.53
C PRO A 88 -16.39 16.77 -1.86
N GLY A 89 -16.99 16.11 -2.84
CA GLY A 89 -16.38 15.86 -4.17
C GLY A 89 -15.66 14.51 -4.30
N SER A 90 -15.39 13.82 -3.19
CA SER A 90 -14.94 12.43 -3.21
C SER A 90 -16.04 11.53 -3.77
N ARG A 91 -15.69 10.69 -4.76
CA ARG A 91 -16.56 9.61 -5.25
C ARG A 91 -16.38 8.31 -4.46
N SER A 92 -15.54 8.32 -3.43
CA SER A 92 -15.17 7.12 -2.68
C SER A 92 -16.35 6.51 -1.94
N SER A 93 -17.29 7.32 -1.45
CA SER A 93 -18.49 6.83 -0.76
C SER A 93 -19.30 5.82 -1.58
N LEU A 94 -19.33 5.96 -2.91
CA LEU A 94 -20.03 5.05 -3.83
C LEU A 94 -19.52 3.60 -3.77
N TYR A 95 -18.28 3.42 -3.33
CA TYR A 95 -17.61 2.12 -3.27
C TYR A 95 -17.52 1.58 -1.84
N ALA A 96 -18.33 2.13 -0.91
CA ALA A 96 -18.44 1.68 0.48
C ALA A 96 -17.09 1.35 1.16
N PRO A 97 -16.14 2.31 1.20
CA PRO A 97 -14.84 2.09 1.80
C PRO A 97 -14.91 2.13 3.32
N VAL A 98 -14.06 1.32 3.94
CA VAL A 98 -13.97 1.21 5.40
C VAL A 98 -12.76 1.97 5.96
N LEU A 99 -11.71 2.14 5.15
CA LEU A 99 -10.58 3.01 5.44
C LEU A 99 -10.31 3.94 4.26
N VAL A 100 -10.26 5.24 4.52
CA VAL A 100 -10.00 6.27 3.50
C VAL A 100 -8.80 7.11 3.88
N LEU A 101 -7.80 7.16 3.01
CA LEU A 101 -6.63 8.04 3.10
C LEU A 101 -6.80 9.15 2.06
N SER A 102 -7.27 10.32 2.47
CA SER A 102 -7.64 11.39 1.52
C SER A 102 -6.69 12.57 1.59
N GLY A 103 -5.99 12.88 0.50
CA GLY A 103 -5.05 14.01 0.45
C GLY A 103 -4.02 13.99 1.59
N LEU A 104 -3.60 12.79 1.99
CA LEU A 104 -2.82 12.55 3.19
C LEU A 104 -1.35 12.84 2.92
N ARG A 105 -0.71 13.60 3.83
CA ARG A 105 0.72 13.89 3.80
C ARG A 105 1.37 13.52 5.13
N LEU A 106 2.35 12.63 5.09
CA LEU A 106 3.10 12.13 6.24
C LEU A 106 4.59 12.50 6.09
N VAL A 107 5.09 13.36 6.97
CA VAL A 107 6.49 13.81 6.97
C VAL A 107 7.19 13.26 8.21
N ARG A 108 8.15 12.33 8.04
CA ARG A 108 8.78 11.59 9.15
C ARG A 108 7.75 10.98 10.10
N SER A 109 6.58 10.61 9.56
CA SER A 109 5.43 10.12 10.29
C SER A 109 5.00 8.77 9.75
N VAL A 110 4.41 7.94 10.60
CA VAL A 110 4.04 6.56 10.23
C VAL A 110 2.56 6.33 10.45
N LEU A 111 1.94 5.59 9.53
CA LEU A 111 0.63 4.98 9.69
C LEU A 111 0.81 3.46 9.69
N VAL A 112 0.41 2.79 10.76
CA VAL A 112 0.43 1.33 10.88
C VAL A 112 -1.00 0.84 11.08
N VAL A 113 -1.46 -0.02 10.18
CA VAL A 113 -2.73 -0.74 10.28
C VAL A 113 -2.38 -2.20 10.48
N SER A 114 -2.60 -2.74 11.68
CA SER A 114 -2.15 -4.09 12.04
C SER A 114 -3.24 -4.95 12.66
N GLY A 115 -3.43 -6.18 12.20
CA GLY A 115 -4.46 -7.08 12.75
C GLY A 115 -5.89 -6.59 12.50
N VAL A 116 -6.11 -5.78 11.45
CA VAL A 116 -7.41 -5.18 11.13
C VAL A 116 -8.11 -5.97 10.04
N ALA A 117 -9.40 -6.27 10.25
CA ALA A 117 -10.26 -6.83 9.23
C ALA A 117 -11.03 -5.72 8.51
N LEU A 118 -10.79 -5.58 7.21
CA LEU A 118 -11.35 -4.56 6.32
C LEU A 118 -12.19 -5.27 5.27
N VAL A 119 -13.52 -5.19 5.38
CA VAL A 119 -14.43 -5.97 4.53
C VAL A 119 -15.52 -5.09 3.94
N THR A 120 -15.78 -5.26 2.65
CA THR A 120 -16.90 -4.66 1.95
C THR A 120 -17.62 -5.73 1.14
N VAL A 121 -18.94 -5.82 1.28
CA VAL A 121 -19.77 -6.82 0.58
C VAL A 121 -20.61 -6.19 -0.53
N VAL A 122 -20.34 -4.93 -0.86
CA VAL A 122 -20.99 -4.20 -1.94
C VAL A 122 -20.29 -4.52 -3.26
N THR A 123 -21.06 -4.67 -4.34
CA THR A 123 -20.51 -4.82 -5.68
C THR A 123 -19.64 -3.62 -6.05
N GLY A 124 -18.39 -3.87 -6.48
CA GLY A 124 -17.42 -2.81 -6.73
C GLY A 124 -16.80 -2.20 -5.45
N GLY A 125 -17.10 -2.77 -4.28
CA GLY A 125 -16.65 -2.26 -2.99
C GLY A 125 -15.13 -2.26 -2.85
N ARG A 126 -14.58 -1.17 -2.31
CA ARG A 126 -13.13 -0.97 -2.15
C ARG A 126 -12.80 -0.83 -0.69
N THR A 127 -12.03 -1.75 -0.10
CA THR A 127 -11.82 -1.75 1.36
C THR A 127 -10.99 -0.57 1.84
N VAL A 128 -9.82 -0.36 1.23
CA VAL A 128 -8.98 0.83 1.46
C VAL A 128 -9.01 1.70 0.22
N VAL A 129 -9.26 3.00 0.39
CA VAL A 129 -9.22 3.96 -0.71
C VAL A 129 -8.21 5.07 -0.41
N VAL A 130 -7.29 5.29 -1.34
CA VAL A 130 -6.41 6.46 -1.34
C VAL A 130 -6.98 7.47 -2.32
N ASP A 131 -7.51 8.58 -1.78
CA ASP A 131 -8.26 9.59 -2.53
C ASP A 131 -7.63 10.98 -2.45
N GLY A 132 -8.18 11.92 -3.21
CA GLY A 132 -7.65 13.27 -3.36
C GLY A 132 -6.61 13.38 -4.47
N ALA A 133 -5.77 14.40 -4.41
CA ALA A 133 -4.77 14.65 -5.45
C ALA A 133 -3.53 13.75 -5.31
N VAL A 134 -3.03 13.59 -4.07
CA VAL A 134 -1.79 12.86 -3.78
C VAL A 134 -1.84 12.25 -2.37
N LEU A 135 -1.26 11.06 -2.23
CA LEU A 135 -0.75 10.53 -0.96
C LEU A 135 0.76 10.73 -0.96
N GLU A 136 1.26 11.58 -0.08
CA GLU A 136 2.67 11.97 -0.03
C GLU A 136 3.33 11.46 1.26
N LEU A 137 4.35 10.62 1.10
CA LEU A 137 5.13 10.04 2.18
C LEU A 137 6.56 10.57 2.09
N VAL A 138 7.08 11.19 3.15
CA VAL A 138 8.42 11.77 3.17
C VAL A 138 9.17 11.27 4.39
N GLY A 139 10.16 10.38 4.24
CA GLY A 139 10.97 9.84 5.34
C GLY A 139 10.18 9.11 6.44
N GLY A 140 8.97 8.64 6.13
CA GLY A 140 8.08 7.90 7.03
C GLY A 140 7.39 6.76 6.28
N GLY A 141 6.12 6.47 6.54
CA GLY A 141 5.48 5.42 5.75
C GLY A 141 4.06 5.03 6.12
N VAL A 142 3.52 4.11 5.33
CA VAL A 142 2.25 3.43 5.58
C VAL A 142 2.53 1.92 5.56
N ALA A 143 2.11 1.21 6.60
CA ALA A 143 2.22 -0.23 6.72
C ALA A 143 0.85 -0.84 6.98
N LEU A 144 0.41 -1.73 6.09
CA LEU A 144 -0.75 -2.59 6.29
C LEU A 144 -0.22 -3.99 6.59
N ASP A 145 -0.22 -4.38 7.86
CA ASP A 145 0.42 -5.61 8.33
C ASP A 145 -0.60 -6.56 8.94
N ALA A 146 -0.53 -7.86 8.63
CA ALA A 146 -1.48 -8.86 9.15
C ALA A 146 -2.97 -8.45 8.99
N ALA A 147 -3.29 -7.67 7.97
CA ALA A 147 -4.64 -7.20 7.70
C ALA A 147 -5.44 -8.26 6.92
N VAL A 148 -6.76 -8.21 7.01
CA VAL A 148 -7.65 -9.03 6.19
C VAL A 148 -8.44 -8.12 5.26
N PHE A 149 -8.32 -8.33 3.96
CA PHE A 149 -9.06 -7.60 2.94
C PHE A 149 -10.12 -8.50 2.30
N GLY A 150 -11.38 -8.04 2.32
CA GLY A 150 -12.50 -8.70 1.65
C GLY A 150 -13.31 -7.73 0.82
N GLY A 151 -13.39 -7.90 -0.50
CA GLY A 151 -14.18 -7.00 -1.35
C GLY A 151 -13.94 -7.14 -2.84
N ASP A 152 -14.32 -6.14 -3.62
CA ASP A 152 -13.96 -6.11 -5.05
C ASP A 152 -12.49 -5.67 -5.20
N VAL A 153 -12.05 -4.66 -4.45
CA VAL A 153 -10.66 -4.20 -4.45
C VAL A 153 -10.13 -4.06 -3.02
N ALA A 154 -8.98 -4.68 -2.73
CA ALA A 154 -8.35 -4.63 -1.41
C ALA A 154 -7.79 -3.22 -1.08
N LEU A 155 -7.09 -2.60 -2.03
CA LEU A 155 -6.67 -1.21 -1.93
C LEU A 155 -6.79 -0.55 -3.29
N TYR A 156 -7.50 0.57 -3.35
CA TYR A 156 -7.63 1.36 -4.57
C TYR A 156 -7.07 2.76 -4.36
N ALA A 157 -6.00 3.10 -5.06
CA ALA A 157 -5.45 4.44 -5.08
C ALA A 157 -5.91 5.21 -6.34
N SER A 158 -6.95 6.04 -6.17
CA SER A 158 -7.36 7.05 -7.17
C SER A 158 -6.43 8.25 -7.16
N ALA A 159 -5.76 8.55 -6.05
CA ALA A 159 -4.73 9.57 -5.98
C ALA A 159 -3.37 9.04 -6.46
N ARG A 160 -2.47 9.94 -6.88
CA ARG A 160 -1.07 9.57 -7.12
C ARG A 160 -0.39 9.26 -5.79
N VAL A 161 0.38 8.18 -5.72
CA VAL A 161 1.14 7.83 -4.52
C VAL A 161 2.61 8.21 -4.72
N VAL A 162 3.16 9.00 -3.80
CA VAL A 162 4.52 9.54 -3.90
C VAL A 162 5.27 9.24 -2.59
N ALA A 163 6.39 8.52 -2.70
CA ALA A 163 7.27 8.17 -1.58
C ALA A 163 8.66 8.78 -1.78
N LEU A 164 9.12 9.59 -0.81
CA LEU A 164 10.36 10.36 -0.90
C LEU A 164 11.26 10.15 0.32
N GLY A 165 12.58 10.12 0.09
CA GLY A 165 13.59 10.29 1.14
C GLY A 165 13.56 9.23 2.23
N GLY A 166 13.53 7.96 1.86
CA GLY A 166 13.48 6.83 2.78
C GLY A 166 12.07 6.41 3.18
N ALA A 167 11.03 6.89 2.48
CA ALA A 167 9.66 6.52 2.79
C ALA A 167 9.35 5.08 2.38
N VAL A 168 8.46 4.41 3.12
CA VAL A 168 8.04 3.03 2.84
C VAL A 168 6.52 2.92 2.79
N LEU A 169 6.00 2.39 1.69
CA LEU A 169 4.63 1.87 1.60
C LEU A 169 4.70 0.35 1.61
N SER A 170 4.07 -0.29 2.59
CA SER A 170 4.14 -1.75 2.75
C SER A 170 2.78 -2.39 2.97
N VAL A 171 2.59 -3.56 2.36
CA VAL A 171 1.51 -4.51 2.66
C VAL A 171 2.14 -5.86 2.92
N SER A 172 2.13 -6.29 4.19
CA SER A 172 2.84 -7.47 4.64
C SER A 172 1.96 -8.44 5.42
N GLY A 173 2.22 -9.74 5.29
CA GLY A 173 1.60 -10.78 6.11
C GLY A 173 0.07 -10.82 6.06
N SER A 174 -0.55 -10.20 5.05
CA SER A 174 -1.98 -9.94 5.01
C SER A 174 -2.73 -11.02 4.23
N GLN A 175 -4.02 -11.16 4.52
CA GLN A 175 -4.94 -12.03 3.80
C GLN A 175 -5.74 -11.22 2.78
N VAL A 176 -5.66 -11.57 1.50
CA VAL A 176 -6.29 -10.83 0.40
C VAL A 176 -7.32 -11.71 -0.29
N TYR A 177 -8.60 -11.45 -0.04
CA TYR A 177 -9.73 -12.12 -0.68
C TYR A 177 -10.55 -11.09 -1.47
N ALA A 178 -10.12 -10.82 -2.70
CA ALA A 178 -10.72 -9.75 -3.50
C ALA A 178 -10.79 -10.07 -4.99
N ALA A 179 -11.53 -9.27 -5.76
CA ALA A 179 -11.40 -9.34 -7.22
C ALA A 179 -10.10 -8.70 -7.70
N HIS A 180 -9.59 -7.69 -7.00
CA HIS A 180 -8.31 -7.05 -7.29
C HIS A 180 -7.56 -6.79 -5.98
N GLY A 181 -6.24 -6.96 -5.98
CA GLY A 181 -5.41 -6.66 -4.81
C GLY A 181 -5.21 -5.15 -4.63
N LEU A 182 -3.96 -4.71 -4.72
CA LEU A 182 -3.52 -3.32 -4.57
C LEU A 182 -3.47 -2.65 -5.94
N VAL A 183 -4.37 -1.71 -6.20
CA VAL A 183 -4.51 -1.04 -7.50
C VAL A 183 -4.06 0.42 -7.40
N PHE A 184 -2.95 0.75 -8.07
CA PHE A 184 -2.47 2.11 -8.26
C PHE A 184 -2.96 2.65 -9.60
N ASP A 185 -4.11 3.34 -9.56
CA ASP A 185 -4.82 3.78 -10.76
C ASP A 185 -4.19 5.03 -11.37
N SER A 186 -3.87 6.02 -10.51
CA SER A 186 -3.28 7.30 -10.92
C SER A 186 -1.74 7.33 -10.90
N GLY A 187 -1.11 6.20 -10.58
CA GLY A 187 0.34 6.02 -10.62
C GLY A 187 1.03 6.04 -9.26
N VAL A 188 2.28 5.60 -9.29
CA VAL A 188 3.17 5.46 -8.13
C VAL A 188 4.56 6.00 -8.46
N GLU A 189 5.12 6.77 -7.53
CA GLU A 189 6.46 7.33 -7.64
C GLU A 189 7.24 7.07 -6.35
N ALA A 190 8.46 6.59 -6.48
CA ALA A 190 9.38 6.42 -5.37
C ALA A 190 10.74 7.04 -5.70
N ASN A 191 11.28 7.83 -4.78
CA ASN A 191 12.61 8.42 -4.87
C ASN A 191 13.38 8.15 -3.57
N ALA A 192 14.47 7.40 -3.68
CA ALA A 192 15.20 6.84 -2.53
C ALA A 192 14.26 6.18 -1.49
N SER A 193 13.24 5.46 -1.96
CA SER A 193 12.10 4.98 -1.15
C SER A 193 11.65 3.58 -1.59
N ALA A 194 10.76 2.95 -0.83
CA ALA A 194 10.36 1.57 -1.09
C ALA A 194 8.84 1.35 -1.13
N VAL A 195 8.39 0.50 -2.05
CA VAL A 195 7.06 -0.12 -2.07
C VAL A 195 7.25 -1.62 -1.88
N VAL A 196 6.64 -2.17 -0.82
CA VAL A 196 6.86 -3.57 -0.40
C VAL A 196 5.52 -4.30 -0.32
N VAL A 197 5.40 -5.42 -1.02
CA VAL A 197 4.25 -6.32 -0.97
C VAL A 197 4.80 -7.70 -0.63
N SER A 198 4.70 -8.11 0.63
CA SER A 198 5.38 -9.31 1.10
C SER A 198 4.55 -10.28 1.94
N ASP A 199 4.80 -11.57 1.78
CA ASP A 199 4.25 -12.63 2.65
C ASP A 199 2.71 -12.63 2.75
N ASN A 200 2.03 -12.12 1.72
CA ASN A 200 0.56 -12.09 1.68
C ASN A 200 0.00 -13.41 1.14
N VAL A 201 -1.15 -13.81 1.64
CA VAL A 201 -1.85 -15.03 1.23
C VAL A 201 -3.28 -14.72 0.81
N GLY A 202 -3.90 -15.58 0.01
CA GLY A 202 -5.32 -15.43 -0.33
C GLY A 202 -5.65 -15.80 -1.76
N ALA A 203 -6.77 -15.29 -2.25
CA ALA A 203 -7.30 -15.62 -3.56
C ALA A 203 -7.85 -14.38 -4.25
N LEU A 204 -7.51 -14.25 -5.53
CA LEU A 204 -8.02 -13.20 -6.39
C LEU A 204 -8.93 -13.81 -7.45
N THR A 205 -10.14 -13.27 -7.58
CA THR A 205 -11.08 -13.73 -8.61
C THR A 205 -10.82 -13.06 -9.97
N ASN A 206 -10.12 -11.93 -9.98
CA ASN A 206 -9.74 -11.19 -11.17
C ASN A 206 -8.34 -10.54 -10.96
N GLY A 207 -7.82 -9.84 -11.97
CA GLY A 207 -6.67 -8.94 -11.80
C GLY A 207 -5.36 -9.59 -11.30
N ALA A 208 -4.66 -8.88 -10.41
CA ALA A 208 -3.39 -9.29 -9.81
C ALA A 208 -3.27 -8.76 -8.36
N LEU A 209 -2.33 -9.29 -7.59
CA LEU A 209 -2.04 -8.84 -6.23
C LEU A 209 -1.56 -7.39 -6.21
N LEU A 210 -0.68 -7.00 -7.12
CA LEU A 210 -0.26 -5.63 -7.33
C LEU A 210 -0.56 -5.22 -8.77
N VAL A 211 -1.32 -4.14 -8.95
CA VAL A 211 -1.71 -3.60 -10.26
C VAL A 211 -1.25 -2.15 -10.36
N LEU A 212 -0.37 -1.88 -11.33
CA LEU A 212 0.08 -0.54 -11.68
C LEU A 212 -0.60 -0.15 -13.00
N ARG A 213 -1.65 0.67 -12.95
CA ARG A 213 -2.35 1.14 -14.18
C ARG A 213 -1.81 2.46 -14.67
N GLY A 214 -1.53 3.37 -13.74
CA GLY A 214 -0.91 4.66 -14.00
C GLY A 214 0.60 4.52 -14.30
N SER A 215 1.28 5.66 -14.36
CA SER A 215 2.74 5.68 -14.45
C SER A 215 3.36 5.09 -13.17
N ALA A 216 4.36 4.24 -13.33
CA ALA A 216 5.16 3.73 -12.23
C ALA A 216 6.62 4.14 -12.44
N SER A 217 7.15 4.98 -11.56
CA SER A 217 8.51 5.54 -11.67
C SER A 217 9.27 5.32 -10.37
N PHE A 218 10.41 4.65 -10.46
CA PHE A 218 11.29 4.39 -9.33
C PHE A 218 12.66 4.98 -9.63
N ALA A 219 13.12 5.90 -8.77
CA ALA A 219 14.36 6.67 -8.95
C ALA A 219 15.27 6.60 -7.72
N SER A 220 16.56 6.92 -7.92
CA SER A 220 17.53 7.16 -6.85
C SER A 220 17.68 6.02 -5.84
N GLY A 221 17.80 4.78 -6.31
CA GLY A 221 17.97 3.61 -5.45
C GLY A 221 16.68 3.13 -4.80
N SER A 222 15.52 3.44 -5.40
CA SER A 222 14.22 2.99 -4.88
C SER A 222 13.98 1.50 -5.11
N TRP A 223 13.05 0.93 -4.33
CA TRP A 223 12.75 -0.50 -4.35
C TRP A 223 11.26 -0.76 -4.58
N LEU A 224 10.94 -1.63 -5.53
CA LEU A 224 9.65 -2.30 -5.60
C LEU A 224 9.86 -3.79 -5.30
N LEU A 225 9.47 -4.21 -4.10
CA LEU A 225 9.67 -5.58 -3.63
C LEU A 225 8.34 -6.33 -3.57
N VAL A 226 8.18 -7.35 -4.43
CA VAL A 226 7.07 -8.31 -4.38
C VAL A 226 7.65 -9.66 -4.00
N ARG A 227 7.49 -10.08 -2.73
CA ARG A 227 8.20 -11.23 -2.18
C ARG A 227 7.35 -12.15 -1.31
N GLY A 228 7.54 -13.46 -1.42
CA GLY A 228 6.97 -14.40 -0.44
C GLY A 228 5.45 -14.53 -0.48
N ASN A 229 4.78 -13.91 -1.46
CA ASN A 229 3.32 -13.94 -1.55
C ASN A 229 2.84 -15.28 -2.10
N SER A 230 1.75 -15.81 -1.57
CA SER A 230 1.10 -17.03 -2.02
C SER A 230 -0.37 -16.75 -2.34
N ILE A 231 -0.63 -16.34 -3.57
CA ILE A 231 -1.96 -15.91 -4.04
C ILE A 231 -2.48 -16.86 -5.10
N SER A 232 -3.72 -17.29 -4.97
CA SER A 232 -4.44 -17.87 -6.10
C SER A 232 -4.82 -16.76 -7.07
N GLY A 233 -3.96 -16.50 -8.04
CA GLY A 233 -4.12 -15.48 -9.07
C GLY A 233 -2.77 -14.96 -9.58
N ARG A 234 -2.81 -13.89 -10.38
CA ARG A 234 -1.63 -13.19 -10.87
C ARG A 234 -0.99 -12.37 -9.74
N LEU A 235 0.33 -12.22 -9.75
CA LEU A 235 1.06 -11.50 -8.71
C LEU A 235 1.25 -10.01 -9.06
N LEU A 236 1.61 -9.72 -10.30
CA LEU A 236 1.94 -8.37 -10.74
C LEU A 236 1.27 -8.06 -12.07
N SER A 237 0.71 -6.88 -12.21
CA SER A 237 0.20 -6.36 -13.48
C SER A 237 0.74 -4.96 -13.68
N VAL A 238 1.42 -4.72 -14.78
CA VAL A 238 1.97 -3.40 -15.14
C VAL A 238 1.47 -2.98 -16.52
N PRO A 239 1.59 -1.70 -16.90
CA PRO A 239 1.11 -1.25 -18.20
C PRO A 239 1.88 -1.91 -19.35
N SER A 240 1.18 -2.11 -20.45
CA SER A 240 1.75 -2.57 -21.73
C SER A 240 2.08 -1.37 -22.64
N HIS A 241 3.01 -1.58 -23.58
CA HIS A 241 3.47 -0.56 -24.53
C HIS A 241 2.31 0.25 -25.16
N PRO A 242 2.42 1.59 -25.28
CA PRO A 242 3.61 2.42 -25.04
C PRO A 242 3.86 2.79 -23.57
N ARG A 243 2.93 2.48 -22.65
CA ARG A 243 3.11 2.71 -21.22
C ARG A 243 3.90 1.55 -20.61
N ARG A 244 4.74 1.82 -19.62
CA ARG A 244 5.56 0.81 -18.94
C ARG A 244 5.87 1.24 -17.51
N ALA A 245 6.32 0.31 -16.69
CA ALA A 245 6.97 0.66 -15.42
C ALA A 245 8.43 1.04 -15.70
N ASP A 246 8.79 2.28 -15.37
CA ASP A 246 10.13 2.81 -15.57
C ASP A 246 10.94 2.68 -14.29
N ILE A 247 12.03 1.90 -14.35
CA ILE A 247 12.94 1.67 -13.23
C ILE A 247 14.28 2.35 -13.54
N VAL A 248 14.58 3.45 -12.86
CA VAL A 248 15.78 4.28 -13.08
C VAL A 248 16.66 4.22 -11.82
N GLN A 249 17.88 3.69 -11.94
CA GLN A 249 18.80 3.52 -10.79
C GLN A 249 18.13 2.81 -9.59
N SER A 250 17.17 1.92 -9.83
CA SER A 250 16.28 1.35 -8.81
C SER A 250 16.11 -0.15 -9.02
N THR A 251 15.51 -0.85 -8.05
CA THR A 251 15.39 -2.32 -8.07
C THR A 251 13.93 -2.75 -8.00
N LEU A 252 13.49 -3.56 -8.97
CA LEU A 252 12.25 -4.31 -8.91
C LEU A 252 12.59 -5.77 -8.63
N THR A 253 12.03 -6.34 -7.56
CA THR A 253 12.29 -7.72 -7.16
C THR A 253 10.99 -8.51 -7.11
N LEU A 254 10.91 -9.58 -7.90
CA LEU A 254 9.84 -10.57 -7.86
C LEU A 254 10.43 -11.90 -7.39
N HIS A 255 10.33 -12.19 -6.09
CA HIS A 255 11.04 -13.33 -5.50
C HIS A 255 10.22 -14.18 -4.54
N GLY A 256 10.29 -15.51 -4.69
CA GLY A 256 9.72 -16.43 -3.70
C GLY A 256 8.19 -16.41 -3.67
N ASN A 257 7.55 -16.04 -4.78
CA ASN A 257 6.09 -15.91 -4.84
C ASN A 257 5.46 -17.14 -5.49
N ALA A 258 4.29 -17.53 -5.00
CA ALA A 258 3.42 -18.53 -5.60
C ALA A 258 2.15 -17.85 -6.16
N GLY A 259 1.90 -18.09 -7.44
CA GLY A 259 0.73 -17.63 -8.18
C GLY A 259 -0.03 -18.79 -8.82
N SER A 260 -1.20 -18.47 -9.39
CA SER A 260 -1.97 -19.41 -10.21
C SER A 260 -2.58 -18.72 -11.43
N GLY A 261 -3.02 -19.50 -12.41
CA GLY A 261 -3.56 -19.03 -13.68
C GLY A 261 -2.59 -19.21 -14.85
N LEU A 262 -2.74 -18.39 -15.89
CA LEU A 262 -1.95 -18.52 -17.12
C LEU A 262 -0.53 -17.96 -16.98
N VAL A 263 -0.38 -16.87 -16.24
CA VAL A 263 0.86 -16.10 -16.11
C VAL A 263 1.02 -15.58 -14.68
N VAL A 264 2.25 -15.41 -14.22
CA VAL A 264 2.54 -14.77 -12.92
C VAL A 264 2.44 -13.25 -13.01
N MET A 265 2.67 -12.70 -14.20
CA MET A 265 2.69 -11.27 -14.46
C MET A 265 2.21 -10.95 -15.89
N ASP A 266 1.67 -9.75 -16.10
CA ASP A 266 1.50 -9.16 -17.42
C ASP A 266 2.09 -7.74 -17.48
N GLY A 267 2.19 -7.19 -18.70
CA GLY A 267 2.83 -5.90 -18.98
C GLY A 267 4.32 -6.01 -19.27
N THR A 268 5.01 -4.87 -19.31
CA THR A 268 6.46 -4.83 -19.58
C THR A 268 7.19 -3.95 -18.57
N VAL A 269 8.29 -4.47 -18.03
CA VAL A 269 9.21 -3.70 -17.19
C VAL A 269 10.32 -3.15 -18.08
N ALA A 270 10.56 -1.85 -18.01
CA ALA A 270 11.68 -1.21 -18.69
C ALA A 270 12.71 -0.73 -17.68
N LEU A 271 13.93 -1.21 -17.85
CA LEU A 271 15.10 -0.66 -17.19
C LEU A 271 15.44 0.64 -17.91
N GLY A 272 15.36 1.78 -17.22
CA GLY A 272 15.84 3.04 -17.78
C GLY A 272 17.34 2.97 -18.06
N ASN A 273 17.84 3.88 -18.90
CA ASN A 273 19.24 3.92 -19.37
C ASN A 273 20.30 4.06 -18.26
N ALA A 274 19.89 4.23 -16.99
CA ALA A 274 20.76 4.53 -15.86
C ALA A 274 20.89 3.36 -14.86
N GLY A 275 20.87 2.10 -15.31
CA GLY A 275 21.22 0.97 -14.44
C GLY A 275 20.15 0.55 -13.44
N GLY A 276 18.88 0.53 -13.86
CA GLY A 276 17.83 -0.16 -13.11
C GLY A 276 18.05 -1.68 -13.08
N LYS A 277 17.51 -2.37 -12.08
CA LYS A 277 17.57 -3.83 -11.95
C LYS A 277 16.17 -4.41 -11.86
N PHE A 278 15.93 -5.48 -12.61
CA PHE A 278 14.76 -6.34 -12.43
C PHE A 278 15.24 -7.73 -12.06
N VAL A 279 14.94 -8.16 -10.84
CA VAL A 279 15.43 -9.41 -10.25
C VAL A 279 14.26 -10.38 -10.06
N VAL A 280 14.45 -11.61 -10.53
CA VAL A 280 13.38 -12.62 -10.55
C VAL A 280 13.90 -13.94 -10.03
N GLY A 281 13.21 -14.55 -9.07
CA GLY A 281 13.64 -15.83 -8.51
C GLY A 281 12.53 -16.59 -7.78
N CYS A 282 12.66 -17.90 -7.68
CA CYS A 282 11.80 -18.73 -6.83
C CYS A 282 10.31 -18.54 -7.03
N LEU A 283 9.89 -18.55 -8.28
CA LEU A 283 8.48 -18.42 -8.61
C LEU A 283 7.84 -19.79 -8.71
N THR A 284 6.62 -19.88 -8.21
CA THR A 284 5.77 -21.05 -8.36
C THR A 284 4.51 -20.64 -9.11
N LEU A 285 4.13 -21.37 -10.15
CA LEU A 285 2.89 -21.15 -10.91
C LEU A 285 2.10 -22.46 -10.96
N ASN A 286 0.84 -22.42 -10.53
CA ASN A 286 -0.05 -23.60 -10.48
C ASN A 286 0.57 -24.77 -9.70
N GLY A 287 1.25 -24.48 -8.59
CA GLY A 287 1.93 -25.48 -7.76
C GLY A 287 3.22 -26.05 -8.35
N ARG A 288 3.69 -25.55 -9.51
CA ARG A 288 4.97 -25.95 -10.11
C ARG A 288 6.01 -24.86 -9.96
N ALA A 289 7.18 -25.21 -9.41
CA ALA A 289 8.32 -24.31 -9.36
C ALA A 289 8.80 -24.03 -10.80
N LEU A 290 8.96 -22.76 -11.14
CA LEU A 290 9.41 -22.30 -12.45
C LEU A 290 10.94 -22.28 -12.51
N GLN A 291 11.50 -22.74 -13.63
CA GLN A 291 12.91 -22.54 -13.93
C GLN A 291 13.12 -21.18 -14.61
N PRO A 292 14.35 -20.62 -14.61
CA PRO A 292 14.64 -19.35 -15.30
C PRO A 292 14.21 -19.32 -16.77
N MET A 293 14.22 -20.48 -17.45
CA MET A 293 13.83 -20.62 -18.85
C MET A 293 12.31 -20.44 -19.05
N ASP A 294 11.51 -20.71 -18.01
CA ASP A 294 10.04 -20.64 -18.03
C ASP A 294 9.50 -19.24 -17.71
N TYR A 295 10.34 -18.34 -17.17
CA TYR A 295 9.90 -17.02 -16.71
C TYR A 295 9.25 -16.19 -17.83
N ARG A 296 9.80 -16.26 -19.04
CA ARG A 296 9.21 -15.57 -20.20
C ARG A 296 7.83 -16.12 -20.56
N SER A 297 7.65 -17.44 -20.56
CA SER A 297 6.33 -18.06 -20.77
C SER A 297 5.35 -17.78 -19.64
N ALA A 298 5.85 -17.49 -18.43
CA ALA A 298 5.05 -17.07 -17.30
C ALA A 298 4.68 -15.57 -17.33
N GLY A 299 4.96 -14.86 -18.43
CA GLY A 299 4.57 -13.47 -18.64
C GLY A 299 5.56 -12.42 -18.10
N ILE A 300 6.77 -12.84 -17.71
CA ILE A 300 7.82 -11.92 -17.27
C ILE A 300 8.53 -11.37 -18.51
N ILE A 301 8.18 -10.14 -18.88
CA ILE A 301 8.69 -9.46 -20.07
C ILE A 301 9.54 -8.24 -19.66
N GLY A 302 10.73 -8.15 -20.25
CA GLY A 302 11.73 -7.13 -19.99
C GLY A 302 13.13 -7.74 -19.86
N GLU A 303 14.11 -6.89 -19.59
CA GLU A 303 15.45 -7.33 -19.21
C GLU A 303 15.45 -7.65 -17.70
N PHE A 304 15.74 -8.90 -17.33
CA PHE A 304 15.75 -9.33 -15.93
C PHE A 304 16.93 -10.25 -15.64
N ARG A 305 17.37 -10.23 -14.38
CA ARG A 305 18.40 -11.13 -13.82
C ARG A 305 17.72 -12.24 -13.02
N PRO A 306 17.80 -13.52 -13.45
CA PRO A 306 17.31 -14.62 -12.66
C PRO A 306 18.22 -14.86 -11.45
N VAL A 307 17.63 -15.16 -10.29
CA VAL A 307 18.33 -15.52 -9.05
C VAL A 307 17.85 -16.87 -8.56
N ALA A 308 18.78 -17.69 -8.09
CA ALA A 308 18.53 -19.04 -7.58
C ALA A 308 17.90 -19.04 -6.19
N CYS A 309 17.18 -20.10 -5.87
CA CYS A 309 16.53 -20.25 -4.57
C CYS A 309 17.47 -20.62 -3.46
N GLY A 310 17.23 -20.05 -2.27
CA GLY A 310 18.03 -20.31 -1.08
C GLY A 310 19.40 -19.63 -1.07
N VAL A 311 19.69 -18.75 -2.04
CA VAL A 311 20.94 -17.98 -2.10
C VAL A 311 20.71 -16.59 -1.51
N CYS A 312 21.69 -16.11 -0.74
CA CYS A 312 21.73 -14.73 -0.25
C CYS A 312 22.14 -13.82 -1.41
N ASP A 313 21.22 -12.96 -1.86
CA ASP A 313 21.48 -11.98 -2.91
C ASP A 313 21.07 -10.60 -2.41
N ALA A 314 21.95 -9.62 -2.54
CA ALA A 314 21.73 -8.28 -2.00
C ALA A 314 20.45 -7.63 -2.55
N ASP A 315 20.03 -7.95 -3.77
CA ASP A 315 18.85 -7.39 -4.42
C ASP A 315 17.54 -8.17 -4.06
N VAL A 316 17.65 -9.26 -3.28
CA VAL A 316 16.54 -10.17 -2.97
C VAL A 316 16.35 -10.37 -1.47
N SER A 317 17.45 -10.60 -0.76
CA SER A 317 17.55 -10.91 0.66
C SER A 317 19.01 -11.21 1.01
N CYS A 318 19.68 -10.27 1.68
CA CYS A 318 20.79 -10.61 2.60
C CYS A 318 20.60 -10.04 4.01
N PHE A 319 19.47 -9.39 4.29
CA PHE A 319 19.12 -9.02 5.66
C PHE A 319 17.99 -9.91 6.16
N ALA A 320 18.33 -10.75 7.15
CA ALA A 320 17.35 -11.21 8.11
C ALA A 320 16.71 -9.98 8.78
N ALA A 321 15.38 -9.88 8.76
CA ALA A 321 14.59 -9.03 9.65
C ALA A 321 14.81 -7.48 9.65
N ALA A 322 15.65 -6.89 8.80
CA ALA A 322 15.91 -5.44 8.86
C ALA A 322 14.77 -4.54 8.35
N THR A 323 13.80 -5.05 7.59
CA THR A 323 12.60 -4.29 7.18
C THR A 323 11.48 -4.30 8.22
N ARG A 324 11.65 -4.99 9.36
CA ARG A 324 10.74 -4.87 10.52
C ARG A 324 11.09 -3.72 11.46
N ALA A 325 12.17 -2.99 11.21
CA ALA A 325 12.53 -1.84 12.05
C ALA A 325 11.98 -0.54 11.45
N MET A 326 10.69 -0.30 11.63
CA MET A 326 10.22 1.08 11.88
C MET A 326 10.64 1.40 13.32
N SER A 327 11.90 1.79 13.53
CA SER A 327 12.36 2.12 14.87
C SER A 327 11.79 3.49 15.27
N VAL A 328 10.88 3.47 16.25
CA VAL A 328 10.55 4.66 17.04
C VAL A 328 11.80 5.00 17.85
N SER A 329 12.48 6.08 17.50
CA SER A 329 13.48 6.74 18.35
C SER A 329 12.88 8.01 18.95
#